data_AF-R7J133-F1
#
_entry.id   AF-R7J133-F1
#
_cell.length_a   1.000
_cell.length_b   1.000
_cell.length_c   1.000
_cell.angle_alpha   90.00
_cell.angle_beta   90.00
_cell.angle_gamma   90.00
#
_symmetry.space_group_name_H-M   'P 1'
#
loop_
_entity.id
_entity.type
_entity.pdbx_description
1 polymer ?
#
loop_
_entity_poly.entity_id
_entity_poly.type
_entity_poly.pdbx_seq_one_letter_code
_entity_poly.pdbx_strand_id
1 'polypeptide(L)' 'MDNAHTIANKTFEDGAADAHARAVELYRRGRRAWQHGDRAAAITAYERSAALDPEGPGATALEMTRDIMDFYDTNQFNP' A
#
# COMPACT_ATOMS: atom_id res chain seq x y z
N MET A 1 23.90 21.27 27.83
CA MET A 1 22.66 20.50 28.02
C MET A 1 21.96 20.47 26.67
N ASP A 2 21.98 19.27 26.06
CA ASP A 2 20.91 18.71 25.22
C ASP A 2 20.75 19.07 23.72
N ASN A 3 21.84 19.12 22.95
CA ASN A 3 21.75 19.19 21.47
C ASN A 3 21.97 17.83 20.75
N ALA A 4 22.30 16.76 21.48
CA ALA A 4 22.62 15.46 20.88
C ALA A 4 21.38 14.60 20.56
N HIS A 5 20.26 14.80 21.26
CA HIS A 5 19.04 14.00 21.05
C HIS A 5 18.23 14.41 19.80
N THR A 6 18.36 15.65 19.34
CA THR A 6 17.54 16.18 18.23
C THR A 6 17.93 15.64 16.85
N ILE A 7 19.23 15.35 16.63
CA ILE A 7 19.72 14.91 15.30
C ILE A 7 19.38 13.44 15.03
N ALA A 8 19.39 12.60 16.07
CA ALA A 8 19.09 11.18 15.93
C ALA A 8 17.63 10.96 15.51
N ASN A 9 16.67 11.64 16.14
CA ASN A 9 15.24 11.43 15.85
C ASN A 9 14.83 11.91 14.45
N LYS A 10 15.42 13.02 14.00
CA LYS A 10 15.13 13.62 12.68
C LYS A 10 15.41 12.66 11.51
N THR A 11 16.48 11.88 11.61
CA THR A 11 16.89 10.97 10.53
C THR A 11 15.92 9.80 10.34
N PHE A 12 15.29 9.33 11.42
CA PHE A 12 14.28 8.26 11.35
C PHE A 12 12.94 8.79 10.82
N GLU A 13 12.56 10.01 11.18
CA GLU A 13 11.33 10.66 10.68
C GLU A 13 11.42 10.98 9.18
N ASP A 14 12.58 11.45 8.70
CA ASP A 14 12.81 11.71 7.26
C ASP A 14 12.71 10.41 6.44
N GLY A 15 13.27 9.30 6.93
CA GLY A 15 13.18 7.99 6.27
C GLY A 15 11.75 7.41 6.25
N ALA A 16 10.98 7.63 7.31
CA ALA A 16 9.57 7.23 7.37
C ALA A 16 8.69 8.09 6.44
N ALA A 17 8.93 9.39 6.36
CA ALA A 17 8.26 10.29 5.43
C ALA A 17 8.54 9.91 3.96
N ASP A 18 9.77 9.53 3.66
CA ASP A 18 10.17 9.04 2.34
C ASP A 18 9.49 7.71 1.99
N ALA A 19 9.40 6.78 2.96
CA ALA A 19 8.69 5.51 2.79
C ALA A 19 7.19 5.74 2.52
N HIS A 20 6.54 6.62 3.28
CA HIS A 20 5.15 7.00 3.08
C HIS A 20 4.92 7.62 1.70
N ALA A 21 5.74 8.59 1.29
CA ALA A 21 5.63 9.21 -0.04
C ALA A 21 5.75 8.19 -1.17
N ARG A 22 6.70 7.24 -1.05
CA ARG A 22 6.88 6.15 -2.00
C ARG A 22 5.69 5.18 -2.00
N ALA A 23 5.13 4.88 -0.83
CA ALA A 23 3.93 4.07 -0.69
C ALA A 23 2.74 4.73 -1.43
N VAL A 24 2.56 6.04 -1.27
CA VAL A 24 1.49 6.80 -1.95
C VAL A 24 1.63 6.74 -3.48
N GLU A 25 2.84 6.84 -4.03
CA GLU A 25 3.01 6.73 -5.49
C GLU A 25 2.71 5.31 -6.01
N LEU A 26 3.12 4.27 -5.27
CA LEU A 26 2.76 2.88 -5.60
C LEU A 26 1.24 2.68 -5.58
N TYR A 27 0.55 3.22 -4.58
CA TYR A 27 -0.92 3.22 -4.54
C TYR A 27 -1.53 3.90 -5.78
N ARG A 28 -1.04 5.10 -6.16
CA ARG A 28 -1.52 5.81 -7.34
C ARG A 28 -1.30 5.02 -8.63
N ARG A 29 -0.16 4.36 -8.76
CA ARG A 29 0.11 3.44 -9.88
C ARG A 29 -0.89 2.29 -9.90
N GLY A 30 -1.15 1.67 -8.74
CA GLY A 30 -2.13 0.60 -8.62
C GLY A 30 -3.54 1.04 -9.04
N ARG A 31 -3.96 2.25 -8.62
CA ARG A 31 -5.25 2.82 -9.04
C ARG A 31 -5.37 3.02 -10.54
N ARG A 32 -4.30 3.44 -11.22
CA ARG A 32 -4.30 3.59 -12.69
C ARG A 32 -4.45 2.22 -13.35
N ALA A 33 -3.67 1.23 -12.92
CA ALA A 33 -3.80 -0.15 -13.42
C ALA A 33 -5.21 -0.70 -13.19
N TRP A 34 -5.80 -0.47 -12.01
CA TRP A 34 -7.17 -0.86 -11.69
C TRP A 34 -8.19 -0.23 -12.63
N GLN A 35 -8.06 1.06 -12.95
CA GLN A 35 -8.94 1.75 -13.91
C GLN A 35 -8.79 1.20 -15.33
N HIS A 36 -7.60 0.73 -15.71
CA HIS A 36 -7.35 0.10 -17.00
C HIS A 36 -7.75 -1.38 -17.07
N GLY A 37 -8.24 -1.96 -15.97
CA GLY A 37 -8.62 -3.38 -15.91
C GLY A 37 -7.43 -4.33 -15.70
N ASP A 38 -6.21 -3.83 -15.56
CA ASP A 38 -5.03 -4.64 -15.24
C ASP A 38 -5.00 -4.93 -13.73
N ARG A 39 -5.77 -5.95 -13.33
CA ARG A 39 -5.93 -6.36 -11.93
C ARG A 39 -4.62 -6.86 -11.33
N ALA A 40 -3.81 -7.60 -12.09
CA ALA A 40 -2.53 -8.15 -11.60
C ALA A 40 -1.53 -7.04 -11.28
N ALA A 41 -1.38 -6.05 -12.16
CA ALA A 41 -0.50 -4.91 -11.90
C ALA A 41 -1.02 -4.02 -10.77
N ALA A 42 -2.34 -3.89 -10.63
CA ALA A 42 -2.95 -3.16 -9.51
C ALA A 42 -2.63 -3.81 -8.17
N ILE A 43 -2.89 -5.13 -8.03
CA ILE A 43 -2.61 -5.90 -6.81
C ILE A 43 -1.13 -5.79 -6.43
N THR A 44 -0.23 -6.05 -7.38
CA THR A 44 1.23 -5.98 -7.15
C THR A 44 1.64 -4.59 -6.64
N ALA A 45 1.04 -3.52 -7.16
CA ALA A 45 1.35 -2.16 -6.74
C ALA A 45 0.80 -1.85 -5.33
N TYR A 46 -0.40 -2.33 -5.00
CA TYR A 46 -0.97 -2.20 -3.65
C TYR A 46 -0.19 -2.99 -2.61
N GLU A 47 0.25 -4.22 -2.91
CA GLU A 47 1.13 -5.01 -2.02
C GLU A 47 2.43 -4.31 -1.71
N ARG A 48 3.10 -3.75 -2.73
CA ARG A 48 4.33 -2.98 -2.53
C ARG A 48 4.10 -1.69 -1.74
N SER A 49 2.94 -1.06 -1.93
CA SER A 49 2.55 0.14 -1.17
C SER A 49 2.33 -0.22 0.31
N ALA A 50 1.54 -1.27 0.59
CA ALA A 50 1.26 -1.76 1.94
C ALA A 50 2.51 -2.28 2.68
N ALA A 51 3.50 -2.83 1.95
CA ALA A 51 4.76 -3.25 2.53
C ALA A 51 5.64 -2.06 3.00
N LEU A 52 5.47 -0.88 2.40
CA LEU A 52 6.18 0.34 2.79
C LEU A 52 5.42 1.14 3.85
N ASP A 53 4.09 1.15 3.76
CA ASP A 53 3.21 1.83 4.70
C ASP A 53 1.97 0.96 4.98
N PRO A 54 2.03 0.11 6.02
CA PRO A 54 0.96 -0.83 6.36
C PRO A 54 -0.36 -0.15 6.79
N GLU A 55 -0.31 1.10 7.22
CA GLU A 55 -1.50 1.90 7.61
C GLU A 55 -1.92 2.87 6.49
N GLY A 56 -1.20 2.83 5.37
CA GLY A 56 -1.38 3.72 4.24
C GLY A 56 -2.48 3.31 3.26
N PRO A 57 -2.76 4.16 2.25
CA PRO A 57 -3.84 3.93 1.30
C PRO A 57 -3.67 2.67 0.44
N GLY A 58 -2.43 2.17 0.29
CA GLY A 58 -2.15 0.91 -0.41
C GLY A 58 -2.66 -0.31 0.35
N ALA A 59 -2.58 -0.32 1.68
CA ALA A 59 -3.08 -1.41 2.51
C ALA A 59 -4.60 -1.51 2.42
N THR A 60 -5.31 -0.39 2.59
CA THR A 60 -6.77 -0.34 2.41
C THR A 60 -7.19 -0.77 1.00
N ALA A 61 -6.47 -0.33 -0.04
CA ALA A 61 -6.78 -0.72 -1.41
C ALA A 61 -6.55 -2.22 -1.67
N LEU A 62 -5.52 -2.81 -1.04
CA LEU A 62 -5.24 -4.24 -1.13
C LEU A 62 -6.33 -5.07 -0.46
N GLU A 63 -6.77 -4.67 0.74
CA GLU A 63 -7.88 -5.29 1.47
C GLU A 63 -9.16 -5.30 0.63
N MET A 64 -9.60 -4.12 0.15
CA MET A 64 -10.77 -4.03 -0.73
C MET A 64 -10.62 -4.87 -2.00
N THR A 65 -9.41 -4.97 -2.56
CA THR A 65 -9.18 -5.81 -3.74
C THR A 65 -9.35 -7.29 -3.41
N ARG A 66 -8.85 -7.76 -2.27
CA ARG A 66 -9.04 -9.14 -1.82
C ARG A 66 -10.51 -9.46 -1.61
N ASP A 67 -11.25 -8.58 -0.93
CA ASP A 67 -12.70 -8.75 -0.72
C ASP A 67 -13.46 -8.88 -2.05
N ILE A 68 -13.08 -8.07 -3.05
CA ILE A 68 -13.67 -8.15 -4.39
C ILE A 68 -13.35 -9.49 -5.05
N MET A 69 -12.10 -9.95 -5.00
CA MET A 69 -11.69 -11.21 -5.63
C MET A 69 -12.35 -12.41 -4.94
N ASP A 70 -12.39 -12.42 -3.61
CA ASP A 70 -13.04 -13.46 -2.81
C ASP A 70 -14.54 -13.57 -3.13
N PHE A 71 -15.23 -12.43 -3.32
CA PHE A 71 -16.63 -12.43 -3.76
C PHE A 71 -16.84 -13.16 -5.11
N TYR A 72 -15.92 -12.99 -6.07
CA TYR A 72 -16.01 -13.64 -7.38
C TYR A 72 -15.52 -15.10 -7.37
N ASP A 73 -14.59 -15.46 -6.49
CA ASP A 73 -14.14 -16.85 -6.28
C ASP A 73 -15.16 -17.70 -5.49
N THR A 74 -16.19 -17.08 -4.89
CA THR A 74 -17.29 -17.77 -4.19
C THR A 74 -18.27 -18.50 -5.14
N ASN A 75 -17.80 -18.96 -6.30
CA ASN A 75 -18.43 -20.05 -7.04
C ASN A 75 -18.11 -21.43 -6.43
N GLN A 76 -17.38 -21.46 -5.30
CA GLN A 76 -17.04 -22.66 -4.54
C GLN A 76 -18.23 -23.31 -3.80
N PHE A 77 -19.37 -22.62 -3.68
CA PHE A 77 -20.63 -23.17 -3.16
C PHE A 77 -21.65 -23.46 -4.25
N ASN A 78 -21.24 -24.20 -5.28
CA ASN A 78 -22.17 -24.91 -6.14
C ASN A 78 -22.22 -26.39 -5.68
N PRO A 79 -22.93 -26.73 -4.58
CA PRO A 79 -23.21 -28.12 -4.22
C PRO A 79 -24.13 -28.80 -5.25
#